data_AF-A0AAQ0TKH4-F1
#
_entry.id   AF-A0AAQ0TKH4-F1
#
_cell.length_a   1.000
_cell.length_b   1.000
_cell.length_c   1.000
_cell.angle_alpha   90.00
_cell.angle_beta   90.00
_cell.angle_gamma   90.00
#
_symmetry.space_group_name_H-M   'P 1'
#
loop_
_entity.id
_entity.type
_entity.pdbx_description
1 polymer ?
#
loop_
_entity_poly.entity_id
_entity_poly.type
_entity_poly.pdbx_seq_one_letter_code
_entity_poly.pdbx_strand_id
1 'polypeptide(L)'
;MVQRASRRDSRRGSFHLPGPQPAFARDIDTDDGRRHRGGVAQPERAHSGSYLGACQPHHRRPDRRRSARRLPSVVPRRKHHQGNVRVAPAHHVPFTDLLSRTRQMKHLRTLIIAAAALLTAIAAGASQPGANETKFTTETPDLEAIQKATYDRHSPYYYPRLMKEYMRNDTLMKLDKFRHLYFGYMFQEDYNPYRPKAFEPAAENLINRREWTRGECDSVIKYSEKALENNPFDLRHMMNLISALKTKGKRNLAKIWQYKLDYILMAIVSSGTGADEENSWIVISPEHEYVLLNAMGLVAEKHLFFEPFYELITARKPDGSTATYYFNIATILEEYYRKYPVEE
;
A
#
# COMPACT_ATOMS: atom_id res chain seq x y z
N MET A 1 -33.29 70.28 -8.16
CA MET A 1 -32.30 69.81 -7.16
C MET A 1 -30.94 69.62 -7.84
N VAL A 2 -29.84 69.69 -7.08
CA VAL A 2 -28.49 70.09 -7.54
C VAL A 2 -27.46 69.20 -6.79
N GLN A 3 -26.28 68.78 -7.29
CA GLN A 3 -25.40 69.29 -8.37
C GLN A 3 -24.71 68.16 -9.21
N ARG A 4 -23.83 68.60 -10.14
CA ARG A 4 -22.51 68.02 -10.59
C ARG A 4 -21.81 67.09 -9.56
N ALA A 5 -20.78 66.27 -9.85
CA ALA A 5 -19.94 65.87 -11.01
C ALA A 5 -19.22 64.53 -10.61
N SER A 6 -18.47 63.77 -11.42
CA SER A 6 -17.13 64.10 -11.95
C SER A 6 -16.46 62.89 -12.63
N ARG A 7 -15.69 63.13 -13.72
CA ARG A 7 -14.37 62.58 -14.16
C ARG A 7 -13.84 61.26 -13.52
N ARG A 8 -13.08 60.37 -14.19
CA ARG A 8 -12.32 60.39 -15.48
C ARG A 8 -11.81 58.98 -15.85
N ASP A 9 -11.37 58.78 -17.10
CA ASP A 9 -10.18 58.02 -17.60
C ASP A 9 -9.61 56.78 -16.83
N SER A 10 -9.08 55.70 -17.45
CA SER A 10 -8.75 55.41 -18.88
C SER A 10 -8.17 53.98 -19.06
N ARG A 11 -8.00 53.54 -20.34
CA ARG A 11 -7.12 52.45 -20.89
C ARG A 11 -7.44 51.00 -20.45
N ARG A 12 -7.71 50.02 -21.33
CA ARG A 12 -7.00 49.44 -22.51
C ARG A 12 -5.73 48.62 -22.19
N GLY A 13 -5.76 47.34 -22.58
CA GLY A 13 -4.60 46.44 -22.74
C GLY A 13 -4.17 45.71 -21.46
N SER A 14 -3.72 44.46 -21.50
CA SER A 14 -3.63 43.49 -22.61
C SER A 14 -3.41 42.07 -22.04
N PHE A 15 -3.78 41.03 -22.80
CA PHE A 15 -3.57 39.62 -22.44
C PHE A 15 -2.08 39.29 -22.23
N HIS A 16 -1.77 38.53 -21.18
CA HIS A 16 -0.55 37.73 -21.06
C HIS A 16 -0.88 36.35 -20.48
N LEU A 17 -0.47 35.30 -21.19
CA LEU A 17 -0.53 33.91 -20.72
C LEU A 17 0.72 33.60 -19.87
N PRO A 18 0.60 32.95 -18.71
CA PRO A 18 1.77 32.45 -17.99
C PRO A 18 2.30 31.17 -18.67
N GLY A 19 3.53 31.23 -19.19
CA GLY A 19 4.30 30.06 -19.60
C GLY A 19 4.89 29.27 -18.41
N PRO A 20 5.46 28.08 -18.65
CA PRO A 20 5.92 27.18 -17.59
C PRO A 20 7.27 27.59 -16.98
N GLN A 21 7.47 27.27 -15.70
CA GLN A 21 8.70 27.48 -14.94
C GLN A 21 8.92 26.34 -13.93
N PRO A 22 10.16 26.06 -13.47
CA PRO A 22 10.88 24.92 -14.05
C PRO A 22 11.28 23.82 -13.06
N ALA A 23 11.84 22.73 -13.60
CA ALA A 23 12.42 21.65 -12.82
C ALA A 23 13.69 22.08 -12.07
N PHE A 24 13.85 21.60 -10.84
CA PHE A 24 15.09 21.74 -10.06
C PHE A 24 16.14 20.73 -10.52
N ALA A 25 17.11 21.19 -11.31
CA ALA A 25 18.44 20.58 -11.32
C ALA A 25 19.25 21.14 -10.13
N ARG A 26 20.19 20.34 -9.61
CA ARG A 26 21.24 20.82 -8.69
C ARG A 26 22.58 20.45 -9.27
N ASP A 27 23.33 21.45 -9.67
CA ASP A 27 24.76 21.31 -9.93
C ASP A 27 25.48 21.11 -8.59
N ILE A 28 26.49 20.23 -8.59
CA ILE A 28 27.48 20.12 -7.52
C ILE A 28 28.78 20.62 -8.12
N ASP A 29 29.22 21.78 -7.66
CA ASP A 29 30.50 22.37 -8.05
C ASP A 29 31.61 21.93 -7.10
N THR A 30 32.84 21.91 -7.61
CA THR A 30 34.03 21.31 -6.98
C THR A 30 35.11 22.34 -6.65
N ASP A 31 35.47 22.49 -5.38
CA ASP A 31 36.81 22.91 -4.88
C ASP A 31 36.77 22.97 -3.33
N ASP A 32 37.86 23.03 -2.55
CA ASP A 32 39.30 22.78 -2.76
C ASP A 32 39.83 22.14 -1.45
N GLY A 33 41.01 21.53 -1.47
CA GLY A 33 41.55 20.79 -0.34
C GLY A 33 42.15 21.64 0.78
N ARG A 34 42.41 20.98 1.92
CA ARG A 34 43.68 21.19 2.65
C ARG A 34 44.18 19.90 3.28
N ARG A 35 45.46 19.64 3.06
CA ARG A 35 46.20 18.45 3.52
C ARG A 35 46.53 18.57 5.01
N HIS A 36 46.72 17.45 5.70
CA HIS A 36 47.98 17.19 6.42
C HIS A 36 48.24 15.69 6.63
N ARG A 37 49.55 15.39 6.67
CA ARG A 37 50.29 14.11 6.82
C ARG A 37 49.72 13.15 7.88
N GLY A 38 49.92 11.83 7.83
CA GLY A 38 50.70 10.99 6.91
C GLY A 38 50.92 9.58 7.50
N GLY A 39 51.57 8.66 6.77
CA GLY A 39 51.91 7.32 7.26
C GLY A 39 52.25 6.36 6.11
N VAL A 40 53.40 5.70 6.17
CA VAL A 40 53.94 4.83 5.11
C VAL A 40 53.98 3.38 5.58
N ALA A 41 53.50 2.45 4.74
CA ALA A 41 53.88 1.04 4.76
C ALA A 41 53.73 0.42 3.36
N GLN A 42 54.62 -0.51 2.99
CA GLN A 42 54.73 -1.11 1.65
C GLN A 42 53.90 -2.40 1.50
N PRO A 43 53.66 -2.89 0.27
CA PRO A 43 52.96 -4.15 0.00
C PRO A 43 53.92 -5.34 -0.14
N GLU A 44 53.47 -6.54 0.24
CA GLU A 44 54.13 -7.81 -0.11
C GLU A 44 53.47 -8.51 -1.31
N ARG A 45 54.29 -9.28 -2.04
CA ARG A 45 53.90 -10.12 -3.19
C ARG A 45 53.91 -11.59 -2.78
N ALA A 46 53.00 -12.38 -3.35
CA ALA A 46 53.26 -13.77 -3.80
C ALA A 46 52.10 -14.18 -4.75
N HIS A 47 52.35 -14.45 -6.03
CA HIS A 47 52.55 -15.80 -6.63
C HIS A 47 51.30 -16.71 -6.57
N SER A 48 50.91 -17.49 -7.58
CA SER A 48 51.19 -17.55 -9.04
C SER A 48 50.40 -18.76 -9.59
N GLY A 49 49.82 -18.71 -10.80
CA GLY A 49 49.14 -19.90 -11.35
C GLY A 49 48.32 -19.64 -12.62
N SER A 50 48.98 -19.70 -13.77
CA SER A 50 48.36 -19.68 -15.10
C SER A 50 47.71 -21.01 -15.46
N TYR A 51 46.68 -21.01 -16.33
CA TYR A 51 46.78 -21.67 -17.64
C TYR A 51 45.69 -21.17 -18.62
N LEU A 52 46.06 -21.07 -19.90
CA LEU A 52 45.24 -20.66 -21.03
C LEU A 52 44.49 -21.85 -21.65
N GLY A 53 43.34 -21.59 -22.30
CA GLY A 53 42.64 -22.58 -23.11
C GLY A 53 41.43 -21.99 -23.86
N ALA A 54 41.67 -21.45 -25.06
CA ALA A 54 40.60 -20.92 -25.92
C ALA A 54 40.03 -22.01 -26.84
N CYS A 55 38.71 -21.97 -27.13
CA CYS A 55 38.11 -22.36 -28.42
C CYS A 55 36.61 -22.03 -28.51
N GLN A 56 36.24 -21.22 -29.51
CA GLN A 56 34.99 -21.30 -30.28
C GLN A 56 35.39 -21.74 -31.72
N PRO A 57 34.49 -22.04 -32.69
CA PRO A 57 33.01 -21.92 -32.69
C PRO A 57 32.26 -23.18 -33.23
N HIS A 58 30.92 -23.14 -33.36
CA HIS A 58 30.21 -23.32 -34.65
C HIS A 58 28.68 -23.14 -34.56
N HIS A 59 28.07 -22.82 -35.70
CA HIS A 59 26.65 -22.48 -35.86
C HIS A 59 25.66 -23.66 -35.74
N ARG A 60 24.41 -23.35 -35.34
CA ARG A 60 23.21 -23.71 -36.13
C ARG A 60 22.04 -22.74 -35.88
N ARG A 61 21.16 -22.61 -36.88
CA ARG A 61 19.99 -21.69 -36.91
C ARG A 61 18.76 -22.29 -36.17
N PRO A 62 17.78 -21.46 -35.77
CA PRO A 62 16.58 -21.92 -35.08
C PRO A 62 15.54 -22.50 -36.06
N ASP A 63 14.70 -23.42 -35.57
CA ASP A 63 13.50 -23.87 -36.29
C ASP A 63 12.22 -23.54 -35.50
N ARG A 64 11.16 -23.19 -36.22
CA ARG A 64 9.88 -22.73 -35.68
C ARG A 64 8.88 -23.88 -35.61
N ARG A 65 8.39 -24.22 -34.41
CA ARG A 65 7.00 -24.70 -34.25
C ARG A 65 6.34 -24.08 -33.02
N ARG A 66 5.36 -23.20 -33.26
CA ARG A 66 4.33 -22.87 -32.28
C ARG A 66 3.44 -24.10 -32.10
N SER A 67 3.34 -24.60 -30.89
CA SER A 67 2.27 -25.50 -30.46
C SER A 67 1.68 -24.94 -29.18
N ALA A 68 0.37 -24.70 -29.17
CA ALA A 68 -0.34 -24.17 -28.00
C ALA A 68 -0.24 -25.17 -26.84
N ARG A 69 0.55 -24.86 -25.81
CA ARG A 69 0.55 -25.64 -24.57
C ARG A 69 -0.64 -25.22 -23.73
N ARG A 70 -1.50 -26.19 -23.40
CA ARG A 70 -2.44 -26.08 -22.29
C ARG A 70 -1.64 -25.85 -21.00
N LEU A 71 -2.18 -25.04 -20.09
CA LEU A 71 -1.66 -24.94 -18.72
C LEU A 71 -1.67 -26.34 -18.08
N PRO A 72 -0.56 -26.81 -17.48
CA PRO A 72 -0.56 -28.08 -16.76
C PRO A 72 -1.31 -27.91 -15.44
N SER A 73 -2.42 -28.63 -15.29
CA SER A 73 -3.21 -28.69 -14.06
C SER A 73 -2.55 -29.60 -13.01
N VAL A 74 -1.36 -29.23 -12.54
CA VAL A 74 -0.64 -29.94 -11.47
C VAL A 74 0.04 -28.93 -10.54
N VAL A 75 -0.62 -28.57 -9.44
CA VAL A 75 0.08 -28.06 -8.26
C VAL A 75 0.86 -29.23 -7.65
N PRO A 76 2.20 -29.14 -7.46
CA PRO A 76 2.95 -30.25 -6.89
C PRO A 76 2.55 -30.45 -5.42
N ARG A 77 1.88 -31.56 -5.11
CA ARG A 77 1.66 -32.02 -3.72
C ARG A 77 3.00 -32.37 -3.05
N ARG A 78 3.72 -31.36 -2.54
CA ARG A 78 4.77 -31.59 -1.56
C ARG A 78 4.13 -32.01 -0.24
N LYS A 79 4.52 -33.17 0.30
CA LYS A 79 4.26 -33.51 1.70
C LYS A 79 5.07 -32.57 2.59
N HIS A 80 4.56 -31.36 2.83
CA HIS A 80 5.10 -30.53 3.88
C HIS A 80 4.82 -31.20 5.23
N HIS A 81 5.90 -31.57 5.92
CA HIS A 81 5.82 -31.85 7.35
C HIS A 81 5.11 -30.67 8.02
N GLN A 82 4.16 -30.95 8.90
CA GLN A 82 3.55 -29.97 9.81
C GLN A 82 4.59 -29.57 10.88
N GLY A 83 5.67 -28.94 10.42
CA GLY A 83 6.59 -28.21 11.27
C GLY A 83 5.83 -27.00 11.80
N ASN A 84 5.59 -27.01 13.11
CA ASN A 84 5.04 -25.85 13.81
C ASN A 84 6.13 -24.75 13.81
N VAL A 85 6.24 -24.01 12.70
CA VAL A 85 7.21 -22.92 12.56
C VAL A 85 6.85 -21.88 13.60
N ARG A 86 7.60 -21.85 14.69
CA ARG A 86 7.66 -20.67 15.55
C ARG A 86 8.23 -19.54 14.71
N VAL A 87 7.33 -18.78 14.10
CA VAL A 87 7.64 -17.45 13.60
C VAL A 87 8.26 -16.72 14.78
N ALA A 88 9.56 -16.44 14.70
CA ALA A 88 10.22 -15.59 15.69
C ALA A 88 9.37 -14.31 15.78
N PRO A 89 9.04 -13.81 16.98
CA PRO A 89 8.11 -12.71 17.08
C PRO A 89 8.68 -11.52 16.31
N ALA A 90 8.08 -11.24 15.14
CA ALA A 90 8.10 -9.90 14.60
C ALA A 90 7.72 -9.01 15.78
N HIS A 91 8.46 -7.93 16.00
CA HIS A 91 8.27 -7.05 17.15
C HIS A 91 6.92 -6.33 17.03
N HIS A 92 5.84 -7.08 17.29
CA HIS A 92 4.46 -6.66 17.28
C HIS A 92 4.27 -5.78 18.50
N VAL A 93 4.67 -4.53 18.33
CA VAL A 93 4.21 -3.41 19.11
C VAL A 93 2.69 -3.38 18.97
N PRO A 94 1.89 -3.70 20.01
CA PRO A 94 0.44 -3.57 19.92
C PRO A 94 0.11 -2.08 19.75
N PHE A 95 -0.23 -1.70 18.52
CA PHE A 95 -0.46 -0.32 18.10
C PHE A 95 -1.87 0.18 18.45
N THR A 96 -2.54 -0.51 19.36
CA THR A 96 -3.98 -0.44 19.61
C THR A 96 -4.43 0.90 20.22
N ASP A 97 -3.56 1.60 20.95
CA ASP A 97 -3.94 2.84 21.66
C ASP A 97 -3.82 4.12 20.81
N LEU A 98 -3.06 4.10 19.71
CA LEU A 98 -2.94 5.27 18.82
C LEU A 98 -4.18 5.45 17.93
N LEU A 99 -4.91 4.36 17.69
CA LEU A 99 -6.11 4.28 16.87
C LEU A 99 -7.41 4.34 17.69
N SER A 100 -7.39 3.96 18.98
CA SER A 100 -8.57 3.90 19.86
C SER A 100 -9.21 5.27 20.15
N ARG A 101 -8.43 6.36 20.12
CA ARG A 101 -8.83 7.66 20.69
C ARG A 101 -9.44 8.67 19.71
N THR A 102 -9.64 8.34 18.44
CA THR A 102 -10.33 9.27 17.50
C THR A 102 -11.80 8.92 17.30
N ARG A 103 -12.68 9.93 17.37
CA ARG A 103 -14.13 9.78 17.16
C ARG A 103 -14.47 9.19 15.78
N GLN A 104 -13.64 9.42 14.78
CA GLN A 104 -13.78 8.87 13.42
C GLN A 104 -13.48 7.37 13.36
N MET A 105 -12.39 6.89 14.00
CA MET A 105 -12.11 5.46 14.13
C MET A 105 -13.22 4.69 14.85
N LYS A 106 -13.97 5.32 15.75
CA LYS A 106 -15.17 4.70 16.34
C LYS A 106 -16.26 4.47 15.28
N HIS A 107 -16.54 5.47 14.43
CA HIS A 107 -17.48 5.30 13.32
C HIS A 107 -17.00 4.28 12.29
N LEU A 108 -15.71 4.27 11.92
CA LEU A 108 -15.16 3.23 11.03
C LEU A 108 -15.28 1.84 11.65
N ARG A 109 -14.97 1.68 12.95
CA ARG A 109 -15.19 0.41 13.68
C ARG A 109 -16.67 0.03 13.71
N THR A 110 -17.59 0.97 13.95
CA THR A 110 -19.04 0.70 13.88
C THR A 110 -19.46 0.27 12.48
N LEU A 111 -18.94 0.88 11.41
CA LEU A 111 -19.24 0.50 10.03
C LEU A 111 -18.65 -0.86 9.65
N ILE A 112 -17.40 -1.15 10.02
CA ILE A 112 -16.76 -2.45 9.79
C ILE A 112 -17.46 -3.56 10.59
N ILE A 113 -17.81 -3.31 11.86
CA ILE A 113 -18.54 -4.27 12.70
C ILE A 113 -19.97 -4.45 12.20
N ALA A 114 -20.65 -3.40 11.75
CA ALA A 114 -21.98 -3.50 11.16
C ALA A 114 -21.98 -4.28 9.82
N ALA A 115 -20.93 -4.12 9.01
CA ALA A 115 -20.74 -4.90 7.79
C ALA A 115 -20.47 -6.38 8.09
N ALA A 116 -19.69 -6.68 9.13
CA ALA A 116 -19.42 -8.05 9.58
C ALA A 116 -20.62 -8.72 10.31
N ALA A 117 -21.54 -7.93 10.88
CA ALA A 117 -22.67 -8.42 11.66
C ALA A 117 -23.98 -8.59 10.84
N LEU A 118 -24.01 -8.22 9.56
CA LEU A 118 -25.24 -8.19 8.76
C LEU A 118 -25.61 -9.54 8.14
N LEU A 119 -25.96 -10.53 8.97
CA LEU A 119 -26.56 -11.80 8.51
C LEU A 119 -27.83 -12.25 9.28
N THR A 120 -28.37 -11.43 10.20
CA THR A 120 -29.56 -11.78 10.99
C THR A 120 -30.55 -10.63 11.20
N ALA A 121 -31.17 -10.13 10.11
CA ALA A 121 -32.43 -9.36 10.18
C ALA A 121 -33.17 -9.25 8.83
N ILE A 122 -33.91 -10.29 8.43
CA ILE A 122 -35.02 -10.15 7.45
C ILE A 122 -36.33 -10.44 8.18
N ALA A 123 -36.96 -9.39 8.75
CA ALA A 123 -38.40 -9.32 9.04
C ALA A 123 -38.77 -8.04 9.82
N ALA A 124 -39.01 -6.92 9.12
CA ALA A 124 -39.98 -5.86 9.48
C ALA A 124 -39.82 -4.70 8.48
N GLY A 125 -40.85 -4.44 7.66
CA GLY A 125 -40.81 -3.37 6.66
C GLY A 125 -41.19 -2.01 7.24
N ALA A 126 -40.35 -1.00 7.00
CA ALA A 126 -40.76 0.41 6.95
C ALA A 126 -39.69 1.22 6.16
N SER A 127 -39.95 1.47 4.88
CA SER A 127 -39.06 2.31 4.06
C SER A 127 -39.36 3.79 4.28
N GLN A 128 -38.38 4.56 4.75
CA GLN A 128 -38.37 6.02 4.59
C GLN A 128 -37.30 6.43 3.58
N PRO A 129 -37.62 7.29 2.60
CA PRO A 129 -36.64 7.82 1.66
C PRO A 129 -35.98 9.09 2.25
N GLY A 130 -34.72 8.98 2.65
CA GLY A 130 -33.96 10.11 3.19
C GLY A 130 -32.45 9.88 3.14
N ALA A 131 -31.74 10.75 2.42
CA ALA A 131 -30.32 10.68 2.10
C ALA A 131 -29.87 9.48 1.24
N ASN A 132 -28.98 9.74 0.28
CA ASN A 132 -28.16 8.71 -0.36
C ASN A 132 -27.09 8.25 0.64
N GLU A 133 -27.50 7.46 1.64
CA GLU A 133 -26.55 6.60 2.33
C GLU A 133 -26.05 5.58 1.32
N THR A 134 -24.78 5.72 0.89
CA THR A 134 -24.07 4.65 0.19
C THR A 134 -23.97 3.47 1.15
N LYS A 135 -24.97 2.59 1.09
CA LYS A 135 -25.06 1.38 1.89
C LYS A 135 -23.78 0.59 1.68
N PHE A 136 -22.96 0.49 2.72
CA PHE A 136 -21.76 -0.34 2.67
C PHE A 136 -22.22 -1.78 2.41
N THR A 137 -21.83 -2.31 1.27
CA THR A 137 -22.16 -3.66 0.83
C THR A 137 -20.87 -4.45 0.73
N THR A 138 -20.89 -5.65 1.30
CA THR A 138 -19.82 -6.62 1.16
C THR A 138 -20.07 -7.37 -0.14
N GLU A 139 -19.15 -7.27 -1.09
CA GLU A 139 -19.21 -7.95 -2.38
C GLU A 139 -17.79 -8.37 -2.81
N THR A 140 -17.61 -9.65 -3.14
CA THR A 140 -16.35 -10.15 -3.68
C THR A 140 -16.02 -9.40 -4.98
N PRO A 141 -14.87 -8.72 -5.09
CA PRO A 141 -14.53 -7.93 -6.26
C PRO A 141 -14.30 -8.82 -7.48
N ASP A 142 -14.92 -8.47 -8.61
CA ASP A 142 -14.54 -9.01 -9.91
C ASP A 142 -13.18 -8.42 -10.32
N LEU A 143 -12.11 -9.15 -9.97
CA LEU A 143 -10.74 -8.74 -10.22
C LEU A 143 -10.41 -8.63 -11.72
N GLU A 144 -11.04 -9.44 -12.57
CA GLU A 144 -10.88 -9.31 -14.03
C GLU A 144 -11.52 -8.03 -14.56
N ALA A 145 -12.74 -7.69 -14.11
CA ALA A 145 -13.41 -6.45 -14.48
C ALA A 145 -12.61 -5.24 -13.98
N ILE A 146 -12.10 -5.27 -12.75
CA ILE A 146 -11.22 -4.23 -12.21
C ILE A 146 -9.94 -4.09 -13.05
N GLN A 147 -9.29 -5.20 -13.45
CA GLN A 147 -8.12 -5.15 -14.34
C GLN A 147 -8.46 -4.48 -15.68
N LYS A 148 -9.53 -4.93 -16.35
CA LYS A 148 -9.99 -4.37 -17.64
C LYS A 148 -10.31 -2.87 -17.50
N ALA A 149 -11.05 -2.48 -16.46
CA ALA A 149 -11.46 -1.11 -16.20
C ALA A 149 -10.29 -0.18 -15.79
N THR A 150 -9.22 -0.71 -15.21
CA THR A 150 -8.03 0.08 -14.82
C THR A 150 -7.02 0.25 -15.95
N TYR A 151 -7.03 -0.62 -16.96
CA TYR A 151 -6.24 -0.46 -18.18
C TYR A 151 -6.90 0.42 -19.26
N ASP A 152 -8.23 0.44 -19.36
CA ASP A 152 -8.93 1.29 -20.33
C ASP A 152 -8.73 2.79 -20.00
N ARG A 153 -8.28 3.56 -20.98
CA ARG A 153 -8.06 5.01 -20.88
C ARG A 153 -9.35 5.82 -20.82
N HIS A 154 -10.44 5.28 -21.36
CA HIS A 154 -11.74 5.95 -21.42
C HIS A 154 -12.54 5.75 -20.11
N SER A 155 -12.49 4.54 -19.55
CA SER A 155 -13.00 4.17 -18.22
C SER A 155 -12.75 5.25 -17.16
N PRO A 156 -13.73 5.56 -16.28
CA PRO A 156 -13.53 6.44 -15.14
C PRO A 156 -12.50 5.89 -14.13
N TYR A 157 -12.18 4.60 -14.21
CA TYR A 157 -11.27 3.86 -13.35
C TYR A 157 -9.85 3.70 -13.91
N TYR A 158 -9.50 4.35 -15.03
CA TYR A 158 -8.16 4.29 -15.59
C TYR A 158 -7.07 4.55 -14.52
N TYR A 159 -6.12 3.64 -14.35
CA TYR A 159 -5.27 3.62 -13.15
C TYR A 159 -4.50 4.93 -12.89
N PRO A 160 -3.84 5.56 -13.88
CA PRO A 160 -3.20 6.87 -13.69
C PRO A 160 -4.17 8.00 -13.31
N ARG A 161 -5.46 7.90 -13.68
CA ARG A 161 -6.49 8.86 -13.25
C ARG A 161 -6.87 8.65 -11.79
N LEU A 162 -7.08 7.40 -11.38
CA LEU A 162 -7.32 7.04 -9.98
C LEU A 162 -6.15 7.46 -9.07
N MET A 163 -4.92 7.18 -9.49
CA MET A 163 -3.73 7.58 -8.74
C MET A 163 -3.59 9.11 -8.66
N LYS A 164 -3.88 9.84 -9.75
CA LYS A 164 -3.90 11.31 -9.75
C LYS A 164 -5.04 11.91 -8.91
N GLU A 165 -6.14 11.20 -8.68
CA GLU A 165 -7.18 11.59 -7.72
C GLU A 165 -6.73 11.28 -6.29
N TYR A 166 -6.24 10.07 -6.03
CA TYR A 166 -5.70 9.64 -4.73
C TYR A 166 -4.59 10.54 -4.21
N MET A 167 -3.69 11.03 -5.07
CA MET A 167 -2.58 11.91 -4.66
C MET A 167 -2.99 13.36 -4.34
N ARG A 168 -4.27 13.74 -4.53
CA ARG A 168 -4.75 15.06 -4.13
C ARG A 168 -4.86 15.19 -2.62
N ASN A 169 -4.84 16.43 -2.13
CA ASN A 169 -5.09 16.76 -0.73
C ASN A 169 -6.58 17.08 -0.51
N ASP A 170 -7.46 16.18 -0.95
CA ASP A 170 -8.92 16.27 -0.82
C ASP A 170 -9.54 14.96 -0.30
N THR A 171 -10.88 14.93 -0.18
CA THR A 171 -11.67 13.78 0.28
C THR A 171 -12.84 13.47 -0.67
N LEU A 172 -12.66 13.75 -1.97
CA LEU A 172 -13.70 13.61 -2.99
C LEU A 172 -13.85 12.17 -3.51
N MET A 173 -12.74 11.43 -3.62
CA MET A 173 -12.72 10.03 -4.05
C MET A 173 -13.51 9.14 -3.07
N LYS A 174 -14.37 8.23 -3.57
CA LYS A 174 -15.26 7.37 -2.76
C LYS A 174 -14.98 5.87 -2.98
N LEU A 175 -15.65 5.02 -2.19
CA LEU A 175 -15.33 3.60 -2.01
C LEU A 175 -15.18 2.82 -3.32
N ASP A 176 -16.10 3.00 -4.26
CA ASP A 176 -16.04 2.39 -5.60
C ASP A 176 -14.70 2.66 -6.32
N LYS A 177 -14.29 3.94 -6.42
CA LYS A 177 -12.97 4.30 -6.97
C LYS A 177 -11.81 3.78 -6.12
N PHE A 178 -11.96 3.68 -4.81
CA PHE A 178 -10.93 3.10 -3.92
C PHE A 178 -10.79 1.58 -4.08
N ARG A 179 -11.88 0.84 -4.33
CA ARG A 179 -11.84 -0.60 -4.68
C ARG A 179 -11.04 -0.79 -5.97
N HIS A 180 -11.37 -0.03 -7.02
CA HIS A 180 -10.62 -0.06 -8.28
C HIS A 180 -9.14 0.36 -8.13
N LEU A 181 -8.85 1.37 -7.30
CA LEU A 181 -7.48 1.83 -7.02
C LEU A 181 -6.66 0.78 -6.27
N TYR A 182 -7.24 0.18 -5.23
CA TYR A 182 -6.55 -0.75 -4.33
C TYR A 182 -6.33 -2.10 -5.02
N PHE A 183 -7.40 -2.77 -5.46
CA PHE A 183 -7.30 -4.07 -6.13
C PHE A 183 -6.62 -3.95 -7.51
N GLY A 184 -6.87 -2.86 -8.24
CA GLY A 184 -6.21 -2.59 -9.52
C GLY A 184 -4.70 -2.39 -9.44
N TYR A 185 -4.15 -2.09 -8.25
CA TYR A 185 -2.70 -1.95 -8.07
C TYR A 185 -1.97 -3.27 -8.36
N MET A 186 -2.58 -4.43 -8.04
CA MET A 186 -1.96 -5.75 -8.25
C MET A 186 -1.54 -6.00 -9.71
N PHE A 187 -2.24 -5.38 -10.66
CA PHE A 187 -2.00 -5.58 -12.09
C PHE A 187 -1.00 -4.58 -12.68
N GLN A 188 -0.56 -3.57 -11.93
CA GLN A 188 0.36 -2.57 -12.47
C GLN A 188 1.76 -3.15 -12.66
N GLU A 189 2.49 -2.62 -13.64
CA GLU A 189 3.81 -3.14 -14.05
C GLU A 189 4.79 -3.18 -12.87
N ASP A 190 4.80 -2.14 -12.05
CA ASP A 190 5.67 -1.98 -10.89
C ASP A 190 5.14 -2.61 -9.59
N TYR A 191 3.98 -3.29 -9.63
CA TYR A 191 3.46 -4.01 -8.47
C TYR A 191 4.46 -5.05 -7.96
N ASN A 192 4.77 -4.99 -6.66
CA ASN A 192 5.56 -5.99 -5.96
C ASN A 192 5.06 -6.09 -4.51
N PRO A 193 4.43 -7.22 -4.10
CA PRO A 193 3.90 -7.38 -2.75
C PRO A 193 4.97 -7.50 -1.66
N TYR A 194 6.22 -7.79 -2.05
CA TYR A 194 7.39 -7.92 -1.18
C TYR A 194 8.46 -6.85 -1.48
N ARG A 195 8.01 -5.68 -1.94
CA ARG A 195 8.89 -4.55 -2.32
C ARG A 195 9.83 -4.15 -1.16
N PRO A 196 11.16 -4.05 -1.40
CA PRO A 196 12.09 -3.56 -0.39
C PRO A 196 11.77 -2.14 0.10
N LYS A 197 12.17 -1.86 1.36
CA LYS A 197 11.92 -0.57 2.02
C LYS A 197 12.76 0.53 1.38
N ALA A 198 12.20 1.74 1.30
CA ALA A 198 12.81 2.88 0.61
C ALA A 198 13.93 3.58 1.41
N PHE A 199 14.25 3.14 2.62
CA PHE A 199 15.11 3.84 3.56
C PHE A 199 15.97 2.87 4.38
N GLU A 200 17.07 3.39 4.94
CA GLU A 200 18.06 2.62 5.69
C GLU A 200 17.49 1.99 6.97
N PRO A 201 17.98 0.80 7.41
CA PRO A 201 17.52 0.14 8.64
C PRO A 201 17.56 1.01 9.91
N ALA A 202 18.49 1.96 10.00
CA ALA A 202 18.58 2.89 11.11
C ALA A 202 17.34 3.82 11.23
N ALA A 203 16.72 4.18 10.10
CA ALA A 203 15.47 4.94 10.09
C ALA A 203 14.29 4.08 10.55
N GLU A 204 14.29 2.77 10.25
CA GLU A 204 13.24 1.85 10.69
C GLU A 204 13.12 1.79 12.22
N ASN A 205 14.24 1.76 12.94
CA ASN A 205 14.26 1.76 14.40
C ASN A 205 13.58 3.00 15.00
N LEU A 206 13.66 4.16 14.33
CA LEU A 206 12.92 5.35 14.74
C LEU A 206 11.42 5.20 14.44
N ILE A 207 11.08 4.77 13.23
CA ILE A 207 9.71 4.74 12.69
C ILE A 207 8.85 3.63 13.29
N ASN A 208 9.43 2.54 13.81
CA ASN A 208 8.69 1.46 14.46
C ASN A 208 8.52 1.65 15.99
N ARG A 209 8.98 2.78 16.56
CA ARG A 209 8.72 3.11 17.98
C ARG A 209 7.24 3.44 18.23
N ARG A 210 6.78 3.15 19.45
CA ARG A 210 5.41 3.50 19.93
C ARG A 210 5.15 5.00 19.91
N GLU A 211 6.16 5.79 20.30
CA GLU A 211 6.02 7.22 20.53
C GLU A 211 7.26 7.98 20.05
N TRP A 212 7.01 9.20 19.57
CA TRP A 212 8.00 10.15 19.08
C TRP A 212 7.81 11.50 19.77
N THR A 213 8.93 12.11 20.14
CA THR A 213 8.95 13.52 20.50
C THR A 213 8.58 14.40 19.30
N ARG A 214 8.16 15.63 19.57
CA ARG A 214 7.81 16.61 18.52
C ARG A 214 8.97 16.94 17.56
N GLY A 215 10.22 16.74 17.99
CA GLY A 215 11.42 16.88 17.15
C GLY A 215 11.65 15.66 16.25
N GLU A 216 11.48 14.45 16.77
CA GLU A 216 11.59 13.21 16.00
C GLU A 216 10.50 13.09 14.90
N CYS A 217 9.32 13.69 15.13
CA CYS A 217 8.21 13.64 14.17
C CYS A 217 8.55 14.17 12.77
N ASP A 218 9.49 15.12 12.61
CA ASP A 218 9.85 15.60 11.26
C ASP A 218 10.61 14.54 10.45
N SER A 219 11.48 13.77 11.12
CA SER A 219 12.13 12.60 10.52
C SER A 219 11.12 11.49 10.21
N VAL A 220 10.16 11.23 11.11
CA VAL A 220 9.11 10.23 10.88
C VAL A 220 8.23 10.60 9.69
N ILE A 221 7.85 11.89 9.56
CA ILE A 221 7.12 12.41 8.38
C ILE A 221 7.95 12.16 7.11
N LYS A 222 9.19 12.64 7.06
CA LYS A 222 10.09 12.50 5.90
C LYS A 222 10.23 11.04 5.43
N TYR A 223 10.49 10.11 6.35
CA TYR A 223 10.68 8.71 5.98
C TYR A 223 9.36 8.00 5.63
N SER A 224 8.24 8.39 6.24
CA SER A 224 6.93 7.87 5.85
C SER A 224 6.51 8.37 4.46
N GLU A 225 6.79 9.64 4.14
CA GLU A 225 6.62 10.19 2.79
C GLU A 225 7.47 9.42 1.77
N LYS A 226 8.76 9.18 2.05
CA LYS A 226 9.64 8.37 1.19
C LYS A 226 9.17 6.91 1.01
N ALA A 227 8.59 6.31 2.06
CA ALA A 227 7.98 4.98 1.94
C ALA A 227 6.76 5.00 1.00
N LEU A 228 5.91 6.01 1.12
CA LEU A 228 4.69 6.14 0.32
C LEU A 228 4.96 6.54 -1.14
N GLU A 229 6.07 7.22 -1.41
CA GLU A 229 6.59 7.44 -2.77
C GLU A 229 7.03 6.13 -3.44
N ASN A 230 7.59 5.19 -2.68
CA ASN A 230 8.02 3.87 -3.17
C ASN A 230 6.90 2.83 -3.19
N ASN A 231 5.95 2.89 -2.25
CA ASN A 231 4.79 2.03 -2.17
C ASN A 231 3.56 2.84 -1.69
N PRO A 232 2.67 3.29 -2.60
CA PRO A 232 1.56 4.18 -2.25
C PRO A 232 0.52 3.57 -1.31
N PHE A 233 0.57 2.25 -1.09
CA PHE A 233 -0.29 1.49 -0.18
C PHE A 233 0.46 0.92 1.02
N ASP A 234 1.64 1.45 1.39
CA ASP A 234 2.29 1.09 2.67
C ASP A 234 1.47 1.62 3.86
N LEU A 235 0.47 0.83 4.28
CA LEU A 235 -0.51 1.25 5.29
C LEU A 235 0.12 1.49 6.66
N ARG A 236 1.25 0.84 6.97
CA ARG A 236 2.04 1.08 8.18
C ARG A 236 2.65 2.48 8.17
N HIS A 237 3.27 2.88 7.06
CA HIS A 237 3.80 4.23 6.91
C HIS A 237 2.71 5.29 6.75
N MET A 238 1.53 4.97 6.19
CA MET A 238 0.36 5.85 6.28
C MET A 238 -0.02 6.14 7.75
N MET A 239 -0.12 5.10 8.60
CA MET A 239 -0.44 5.27 10.03
C MET A 239 0.60 6.10 10.79
N ASN A 240 1.89 5.89 10.50
CA ASN A 240 2.99 6.65 11.09
C ASN A 240 2.94 8.12 10.67
N LEU A 241 2.74 8.39 9.37
CA LEU A 241 2.57 9.74 8.83
C LEU A 241 1.38 10.46 9.48
N ILE A 242 0.20 9.85 9.49
CA ILE A 242 -1.01 10.38 10.14
C ILE A 242 -0.74 10.78 11.59
N SER A 243 0.02 9.97 12.31
CA SER A 243 0.26 10.14 13.75
C SER A 243 1.30 11.21 14.03
N ALA A 244 2.43 11.22 13.30
CA ALA A 244 3.41 12.30 13.38
C ALA A 244 2.82 13.67 12.96
N LEU A 245 1.95 13.69 11.94
CA LEU A 245 1.19 14.89 11.56
C LEU A 245 0.25 15.38 12.67
N LYS A 246 -0.45 14.46 13.36
CA LYS A 246 -1.28 14.80 14.55
C LYS A 246 -0.42 15.43 15.65
N THR A 247 0.73 14.84 15.99
CA THR A 247 1.67 15.33 17.02
C THR A 247 2.29 16.68 16.66
N LYS A 248 2.62 16.92 15.39
CA LYS A 248 3.09 18.23 14.88
C LYS A 248 2.00 19.31 14.82
N GLY A 249 0.73 18.96 15.06
CA GLY A 249 -0.41 19.87 14.94
C GLY A 249 -0.91 20.10 13.50
N LYS A 250 -0.41 19.35 12.50
CA LYS A 250 -0.83 19.41 11.09
C LYS A 250 -2.19 18.70 10.86
N ARG A 251 -3.21 19.09 11.64
CA ARG A 251 -4.48 18.35 11.81
C ARG A 251 -5.29 18.15 10.52
N ASN A 252 -5.28 19.12 9.61
CA ASN A 252 -6.03 19.01 8.35
C ASN A 252 -5.41 17.98 7.40
N LEU A 253 -4.09 18.02 7.23
CA LEU A 253 -3.37 17.02 6.43
C LEU A 253 -3.49 15.62 7.05
N ALA A 254 -3.43 15.51 8.38
CA ALA A 254 -3.67 14.24 9.07
C ALA A 254 -5.08 13.68 8.85
N LYS A 255 -6.12 14.53 8.75
CA LYS A 255 -7.49 14.10 8.41
C LYS A 255 -7.59 13.58 6.98
N ILE A 256 -6.89 14.21 6.03
CA ILE A 256 -6.86 13.77 4.62
C ILE A 256 -6.18 12.40 4.51
N TRP A 257 -5.03 12.21 5.15
CA TRP A 257 -4.36 10.90 5.17
C TRP A 257 -5.17 9.83 5.91
N GLN A 258 -5.83 10.18 7.02
CA GLN A 258 -6.77 9.29 7.70
C GLN A 258 -7.91 8.87 6.77
N TYR A 259 -8.53 9.81 6.05
CA TYR A 259 -9.58 9.51 5.07
C TYR A 259 -9.10 8.53 3.99
N LYS A 260 -7.88 8.70 3.46
CA LYS A 260 -7.28 7.77 2.48
C LYS A 260 -7.09 6.37 3.08
N LEU A 261 -6.53 6.27 4.28
CA LEU A 261 -6.34 5.00 4.99
C LEU A 261 -7.69 4.32 5.28
N ASP A 262 -8.66 5.05 5.81
CA ASP A 262 -10.00 4.56 6.15
C ASP A 262 -10.68 3.97 4.89
N TYR A 263 -10.58 4.64 3.74
CA TYR A 263 -11.17 4.16 2.48
C TYR A 263 -10.41 2.98 1.84
N ILE A 264 -9.10 2.85 2.06
CA ILE A 264 -8.35 1.64 1.68
C ILE A 264 -8.76 0.45 2.55
N LEU A 265 -8.87 0.64 3.88
CA LEU A 265 -9.36 -0.40 4.78
C LEU A 265 -10.80 -0.78 4.47
N MET A 266 -11.64 0.19 4.09
CA MET A 266 -13.00 -0.07 3.57
C MET A 266 -12.99 -0.86 2.26
N ALA A 267 -12.03 -0.62 1.35
CA ALA A 267 -11.91 -1.42 0.14
C ALA A 267 -11.64 -2.90 0.48
N ILE A 268 -10.72 -3.18 1.43
CA ILE A 268 -10.44 -4.55 1.91
C ILE A 268 -11.69 -5.17 2.55
N VAL A 269 -12.30 -4.53 3.55
CA VAL A 269 -13.46 -5.13 4.25
C VAL A 269 -14.72 -5.20 3.39
N SER A 270 -14.76 -4.51 2.26
CA SER A 270 -15.85 -4.63 1.28
C SER A 270 -15.72 -5.86 0.39
N SER A 271 -14.62 -6.63 0.45
CA SER A 271 -14.45 -7.85 -0.36
C SER A 271 -15.07 -9.11 0.25
N GLY A 272 -15.38 -9.10 1.55
CA GLY A 272 -15.74 -10.29 2.32
C GLY A 272 -15.98 -9.95 3.80
N THR A 273 -16.34 -10.96 4.61
CA THR A 273 -16.50 -10.84 6.07
C THR A 273 -15.26 -11.30 6.85
N GLY A 274 -14.35 -12.02 6.17
CA GLY A 274 -13.21 -12.70 6.78
C GLY A 274 -13.57 -13.95 7.58
N ALA A 275 -14.83 -14.41 7.56
CA ALA A 275 -15.32 -15.49 8.44
C ALA A 275 -14.93 -16.91 8.00
N ASP A 276 -14.75 -17.12 6.70
CA ASP A 276 -14.49 -18.40 6.04
C ASP A 276 -13.81 -18.16 4.67
N GLU A 277 -13.51 -19.23 3.93
CA GLU A 277 -12.87 -19.18 2.61
C GLU A 277 -13.70 -18.42 1.57
N GLU A 278 -15.01 -18.69 1.48
CA GLU A 278 -15.92 -18.07 0.51
C GLU A 278 -16.09 -16.56 0.75
N ASN A 279 -16.08 -16.16 2.03
CA ASN A 279 -16.23 -14.77 2.46
C ASN A 279 -14.91 -14.12 2.90
N SER A 280 -13.77 -14.65 2.45
CA SER A 280 -12.44 -14.18 2.84
C SER A 280 -12.15 -12.72 2.42
N TRP A 281 -11.26 -12.05 3.17
CA TRP A 281 -10.78 -10.71 2.79
C TRP A 281 -9.66 -10.81 1.75
N ILE A 282 -9.75 -10.03 0.67
CA ILE A 282 -8.72 -9.97 -0.36
C ILE A 282 -7.77 -8.81 -0.03
N VAL A 283 -6.48 -9.10 0.00
CA VAL A 283 -5.42 -8.12 0.25
C VAL A 283 -4.42 -8.11 -0.89
N ILE A 284 -3.71 -6.98 -1.05
CA ILE A 284 -2.68 -6.80 -2.08
C ILE A 284 -1.24 -6.92 -1.54
N SER A 285 -1.10 -7.18 -0.24
CA SER A 285 0.17 -7.46 0.45
C SER A 285 -0.12 -8.12 1.80
N PRO A 286 0.66 -9.11 2.27
CA PRO A 286 0.46 -9.73 3.58
C PRO A 286 0.59 -8.75 4.76
N GLU A 287 1.36 -7.64 4.63
CA GLU A 287 1.41 -6.61 5.69
C GLU A 287 0.01 -6.01 5.98
N HIS A 288 -0.92 -6.02 5.01
CA HIS A 288 -2.24 -5.41 5.14
C HIS A 288 -3.18 -6.19 6.06
N GLU A 289 -2.97 -7.51 6.19
CA GLU A 289 -3.76 -8.40 7.06
C GLU A 289 -3.62 -7.95 8.53
N TYR A 290 -2.37 -7.79 8.97
CA TYR A 290 -2.03 -7.29 10.30
C TYR A 290 -2.48 -5.84 10.51
N VAL A 291 -2.36 -4.97 9.50
CA VAL A 291 -2.82 -3.57 9.63
C VAL A 291 -4.35 -3.52 9.79
N LEU A 292 -5.09 -4.33 9.04
CA LEU A 292 -6.54 -4.41 9.15
C LEU A 292 -7.00 -4.88 10.53
N LEU A 293 -6.43 -5.99 11.02
CA LEU A 293 -6.73 -6.54 12.34
C LEU A 293 -6.43 -5.52 13.45
N ASN A 294 -5.27 -4.86 13.40
CA ASN A 294 -4.91 -3.79 14.35
C ASN A 294 -5.89 -2.60 14.29
N ALA A 295 -6.36 -2.20 13.10
CA ALA A 295 -7.36 -1.13 12.96
C ALA A 295 -8.71 -1.50 13.60
N MET A 296 -9.15 -2.74 13.44
CA MET A 296 -10.30 -3.32 14.14
C MET A 296 -10.11 -3.42 15.67
N GLY A 297 -8.87 -3.30 16.16
CA GLY A 297 -8.53 -3.44 17.58
C GLY A 297 -8.25 -4.89 18.01
N LEU A 298 -7.93 -5.74 17.04
CA LEU A 298 -7.58 -7.15 17.21
C LEU A 298 -6.05 -7.29 17.26
N VAL A 299 -5.56 -8.29 18.00
CA VAL A 299 -4.12 -8.60 18.09
C VAL A 299 -3.88 -10.00 17.55
N ALA A 300 -3.19 -10.10 16.42
CA ALA A 300 -2.81 -11.38 15.82
C ALA A 300 -1.94 -12.22 16.77
N GLU A 301 -2.21 -13.52 16.85
CA GLU A 301 -1.52 -14.46 17.74
C GLU A 301 -0.90 -15.65 17.00
N LYS A 302 -1.65 -16.20 16.04
CA LYS A 302 -1.25 -17.36 15.24
C LYS A 302 -1.53 -17.06 13.78
N HIS A 303 -0.57 -17.42 12.93
CA HIS A 303 -0.67 -17.37 11.49
C HIS A 303 -0.55 -18.80 10.94
N LEU A 304 -1.35 -19.14 9.94
CA LEU A 304 -1.35 -20.44 9.27
C LEU A 304 -1.71 -20.28 7.80
N PHE A 305 -0.77 -20.63 6.92
CA PHE A 305 -1.08 -20.83 5.51
C PHE A 305 -1.94 -22.08 5.31
N PHE A 306 -3.03 -21.94 4.58
CA PHE A 306 -3.94 -22.99 4.18
C PHE A 306 -4.02 -23.05 2.66
N GLU A 307 -3.62 -24.20 2.10
CA GLU A 307 -3.64 -24.43 0.65
C GLU A 307 -5.08 -24.30 0.11
N PRO A 308 -5.28 -23.72 -1.10
CA PRO A 308 -4.24 -23.32 -2.05
C PRO A 308 -3.68 -21.90 -1.87
N PHE A 309 -4.42 -20.97 -1.26
CA PHE A 309 -4.08 -19.53 -1.30
C PHE A 309 -4.71 -18.71 -0.17
N TYR A 310 -4.90 -19.31 1.02
CA TYR A 310 -5.48 -18.63 2.17
C TYR A 310 -4.47 -18.47 3.30
N GLU A 311 -4.46 -17.29 3.92
CA GLU A 311 -3.79 -17.04 5.19
C GLU A 311 -4.84 -16.94 6.31
N LEU A 312 -4.71 -17.78 7.32
CA LEU A 312 -5.59 -17.84 8.48
C LEU A 312 -4.91 -17.20 9.67
N ILE A 313 -5.44 -16.06 10.13
CA ILE A 313 -4.91 -15.35 11.30
C ILE A 313 -5.89 -15.49 12.47
N THR A 314 -5.49 -16.23 13.51
CA THR A 314 -6.17 -16.19 14.80
C THR A 314 -5.73 -14.93 15.55
N ALA A 315 -6.70 -14.10 15.93
CA ALA A 315 -6.47 -12.85 16.64
C ALA A 315 -7.33 -12.74 17.91
N ARG A 316 -6.75 -12.20 18.97
CA ARG A 316 -7.42 -11.86 20.23
C ARG A 316 -8.17 -10.53 20.12
N LYS A 317 -9.40 -10.51 20.61
CA LYS A 317 -10.26 -9.35 20.77
C LYS A 317 -9.98 -8.62 22.11
N PRO A 318 -10.44 -7.37 22.28
CA PRO A 318 -10.27 -6.63 23.55
C PRO A 318 -10.91 -7.29 24.78
N ASP A 319 -11.92 -8.16 24.59
CA ASP A 319 -12.57 -8.94 25.66
C ASP A 319 -11.79 -10.21 26.06
N GLY A 320 -10.64 -10.48 25.42
CA GLY A 320 -9.81 -11.66 25.65
C GLY A 320 -10.19 -12.88 24.81
N SER A 321 -11.36 -12.90 24.17
CA SER A 321 -11.76 -13.98 23.25
C SER A 321 -10.92 -13.97 21.97
N THR A 322 -10.86 -15.11 21.27
CA THR A 322 -10.14 -15.24 20.00
C THR A 322 -11.11 -15.54 18.86
N ALA A 323 -10.72 -15.13 17.64
CA ALA A 323 -11.39 -15.50 16.40
C ALA A 323 -10.34 -15.68 15.30
N THR A 324 -10.59 -16.57 14.35
CA THR A 324 -9.75 -16.75 13.16
C THR A 324 -10.39 -16.03 11.98
N TYR A 325 -9.57 -15.30 11.22
CA TYR A 325 -9.98 -14.60 10.01
C TYR A 325 -9.25 -15.14 8.80
N TYR A 326 -9.95 -15.22 7.67
CA TYR A 326 -9.47 -15.76 6.41
C TYR A 326 -9.10 -14.61 5.45
N PHE A 327 -7.88 -14.65 4.94
CA PHE A 327 -7.38 -13.74 3.91
C PHE A 327 -7.07 -14.53 2.65
N ASN A 328 -7.56 -14.07 1.49
CA ASN A 328 -7.25 -14.66 0.20
C ASN A 328 -6.07 -13.89 -0.43
N ILE A 329 -4.99 -14.62 -0.71
CA ILE A 329 -3.74 -14.11 -1.27
C ILE A 329 -3.45 -14.67 -2.68
N ALA A 330 -4.45 -15.24 -3.36
CA ALA A 330 -4.28 -15.89 -4.68
C ALA A 330 -3.57 -14.97 -5.68
N THR A 331 -4.10 -13.77 -5.91
CA THR A 331 -3.55 -12.81 -6.87
C THR A 331 -2.15 -12.30 -6.47
N ILE A 332 -1.83 -12.25 -5.16
CA ILE A 332 -0.47 -11.96 -4.68
C ILE A 332 0.51 -13.03 -5.17
N LEU A 333 0.17 -14.30 -4.97
CA LEU A 333 1.00 -15.44 -5.36
C LEU A 333 1.10 -15.57 -6.88
N GLU A 334 -0.02 -15.44 -7.60
CA GLU A 334 -0.08 -15.47 -9.07
C GLU A 334 0.80 -14.39 -9.71
N GLU A 335 0.66 -13.13 -9.29
CA GLU A 335 1.48 -12.04 -9.83
C GLU A 335 2.95 -12.16 -9.42
N TYR A 336 3.24 -12.66 -8.22
CA TYR A 336 4.61 -12.93 -7.80
C TYR A 336 5.27 -14.01 -8.67
N TYR A 337 4.64 -15.19 -8.84
CA TYR A 337 5.19 -16.26 -9.68
C TYR A 337 5.20 -15.90 -11.17
N ARG A 338 4.29 -15.04 -11.64
CA ARG A 338 4.32 -14.49 -13.01
C ARG A 338 5.54 -13.60 -13.27
N LYS A 339 5.98 -12.82 -12.27
CA LYS A 339 7.14 -11.92 -12.36
C LYS A 339 8.47 -12.61 -12.00
N TYR A 340 8.41 -13.60 -11.11
CA TYR A 340 9.56 -14.38 -10.63
C TYR A 340 9.28 -15.89 -10.79
N PRO A 341 9.29 -16.40 -12.04
CA PRO A 341 9.13 -17.83 -12.27
C PRO A 341 10.26 -18.60 -11.61
N VAL A 342 9.93 -19.70 -10.94
CA VAL A 342 10.93 -20.64 -10.41
C VAL A 342 11.53 -21.37 -11.62
N GLU A 343 12.86 -21.36 -11.75
CA GLU A 343 13.54 -22.19 -12.75
C GLU A 343 13.36 -23.67 -12.38
N GLU A 344 12.93 -24.49 -13.35
CA GLU A 344 12.64 -25.94 -13.19
C GLU A 344 13.91 -26.81 -13.16
#